data_AF-A0A969F5I4-F1
#
_entry.id   AF-A0A969F5I4-F1
#
_cell.length_a   1.000
_cell.length_b   1.000
_cell.length_c   1.000
_cell.angle_alpha   90.00
_cell.angle_beta   90.00
_cell.angle_gamma   90.00
#
_symmetry.space_group_name_H-M   'P 1'
#
loop_
_entity.id
_entity.type
_entity.pdbx_description
1 polymer ?
#
loop_
_entity_poly.entity_id
_entity_poly.type
_entity_poly.pdbx_seq_one_letter_code
_entity_poly.pdbx_strand_id
1 'polypeptide(L)'
;MSNYASPLPPLSTEELVHQARLAVKAGNRPEARRLLQEAARQSPQDYRIWLWLASVAATPQASLEYVQRAERLRPGDARVAQARAWAEERLAESEPLPITFPVTESKKVGKRPSGGWLWCSLCWQFFPPLFC
;
A
#
# COMPACT_ATOMS: atom_id res chain seq x y z
N MET A 1 -27.02 -24.44 -36.69
CA MET A 1 -26.99 -23.08 -36.11
C MET A 1 -26.14 -23.14 -34.85
N SER A 2 -24.81 -22.93 -34.95
CA SER A 2 -23.94 -22.98 -33.77
C SER A 2 -24.07 -21.69 -32.99
N ASN A 3 -24.73 -21.78 -31.84
CA ASN A 3 -24.81 -20.71 -30.85
C ASN A 3 -23.46 -20.68 -30.11
N TYR A 4 -22.46 -20.00 -30.67
CA TYR A 4 -21.19 -19.73 -30.00
C TYR A 4 -21.40 -18.60 -28.97
N ALA A 5 -22.12 -18.92 -27.89
CA ALA A 5 -21.95 -18.21 -26.64
C ALA A 5 -20.57 -18.62 -26.09
N SER A 6 -19.49 -18.12 -26.71
CA SER A 6 -18.16 -18.26 -26.15
C SER A 6 -18.18 -17.59 -24.77
N PRO A 7 -17.84 -18.31 -23.68
CA PRO A 7 -17.68 -17.68 -22.39
C PRO A 7 -16.62 -16.59 -22.53
N LEU A 8 -16.94 -15.39 -22.04
CA LEU A 8 -15.99 -14.27 -22.06
C LEU A 8 -14.67 -14.75 -21.46
N PRO A 9 -13.53 -14.49 -22.13
CA PRO A 9 -12.24 -14.87 -21.56
C PRO A 9 -12.09 -14.20 -20.18
N PRO A 10 -11.38 -14.85 -19.23
CA PRO A 10 -11.09 -14.22 -17.96
C PRO A 10 -10.46 -12.85 -18.19
N LEU A 11 -10.79 -11.88 -17.33
CA LEU A 11 -10.25 -10.53 -17.42
C LEU A 11 -8.72 -10.59 -17.48
N SER A 12 -8.13 -9.83 -18.41
CA SER A 12 -6.68 -9.74 -18.52
C SER A 12 -6.08 -9.05 -17.29
N THR A 13 -4.79 -9.28 -17.03
CA THR A 13 -4.04 -8.59 -15.97
C THR A 13 -4.24 -7.07 -16.00
N GLU A 14 -4.17 -6.46 -17.17
CA GLU A 14 -4.32 -5.01 -17.34
C GLU A 14 -5.75 -4.54 -16.99
N GLU A 15 -6.77 -5.31 -17.37
CA GLU A 15 -8.16 -5.00 -17.04
C GLU A 15 -8.42 -5.16 -15.53
N LEU A 16 -7.84 -6.18 -14.89
CA LEU A 16 -7.91 -6.35 -13.44
C LEU A 16 -7.26 -5.18 -12.70
N VAL A 17 -6.10 -4.71 -13.16
CA VAL A 17 -5.44 -3.52 -12.59
C VAL A 17 -6.28 -2.26 -12.85
N HIS A 18 -6.92 -2.14 -14.02
CA HIS A 18 -7.83 -1.04 -14.31
C HIS A 18 -9.01 -1.01 -13.34
N GLN A 19 -9.72 -2.12 -13.19
CA GLN A 19 -10.86 -2.24 -12.27
C GLN A 19 -10.44 -2.05 -10.82
N ALA A 20 -9.26 -2.53 -10.42
CA ALA A 20 -8.73 -2.29 -9.09
C ALA A 20 -8.54 -0.80 -8.81
N ARG A 21 -8.01 -0.03 -9.77
CA ARG A 21 -7.89 1.43 -9.63
C ARG A 21 -9.25 2.10 -9.50
N LEU A 22 -10.26 1.65 -10.24
CA LEU A 22 -11.63 2.15 -10.08
C LEU A 22 -12.19 1.84 -8.69
N ALA A 23 -11.96 0.63 -8.18
CA ALA A 23 -12.37 0.23 -6.84
C ALA A 23 -11.67 1.06 -5.75
N VAL A 24 -10.38 1.37 -5.90
CA VAL A 24 -9.67 2.30 -4.98
C VAL A 24 -10.30 3.69 -5.02
N LYS A 25 -10.60 4.22 -6.21
CA LYS A 25 -11.26 5.53 -6.36
C LYS A 25 -12.66 5.54 -5.74
N ALA A 26 -13.37 4.43 -5.81
CA ALA A 26 -14.67 4.23 -5.18
C ALA A 26 -14.59 3.99 -3.65
N GLY A 27 -13.39 3.97 -3.06
CA GLY A 27 -13.18 3.67 -1.64
C GLY A 27 -13.27 2.18 -1.28
N ASN A 28 -13.52 1.30 -2.26
CA ASN A 28 -13.63 -0.14 -2.06
C ASN A 28 -12.26 -0.82 -2.13
N ARG A 29 -11.47 -0.64 -1.06
CA ARG A 29 -10.13 -1.27 -0.91
C ARG A 29 -10.17 -2.81 -0.89
N PRO A 30 -11.16 -3.47 -0.26
CA PRO A 30 -11.26 -4.93 -0.31
C PRO A 30 -11.39 -5.48 -1.73
N GLU A 31 -12.25 -4.86 -2.54
CA GLU A 31 -12.44 -5.29 -3.94
C GLU A 31 -11.19 -5.02 -4.77
N ALA A 32 -10.56 -3.85 -4.60
CA ALA A 32 -9.29 -3.55 -5.26
C ALA A 32 -8.21 -4.60 -4.96
N ARG A 33 -8.11 -5.02 -3.69
CA ARG A 33 -7.18 -6.08 -3.29
C ARG A 33 -7.49 -7.41 -3.97
N ARG A 34 -8.77 -7.80 -4.01
CA ARG A 34 -9.20 -9.06 -4.66
C ARG A 34 -8.81 -9.07 -6.15
N LEU A 35 -9.05 -7.97 -6.85
CA LEU A 35 -8.71 -7.81 -8.27
C LEU A 35 -7.19 -7.85 -8.50
N LEU A 36 -6.40 -7.16 -7.68
CA LEU A 36 -4.94 -7.15 -7.78
C LEU A 36 -4.32 -8.51 -7.41
N GLN A 37 -4.92 -9.27 -6.50
CA GLN A 37 -4.50 -10.63 -6.20
C GLN A 37 -4.71 -11.55 -7.40
N GLU A 38 -5.83 -11.39 -8.12
CA GLU A 38 -6.05 -12.10 -9.39
C GLU A 38 -5.01 -11.70 -10.44
N ALA A 39 -4.72 -10.40 -10.58
CA ALA A 39 -3.68 -9.91 -11.48
C ALA A 39 -2.31 -10.49 -11.12
N ALA A 40 -1.98 -10.60 -9.83
CA ALA A 40 -0.73 -11.19 -9.35
C ALA A 40 -0.65 -12.70 -9.60
N ARG A 41 -1.79 -13.41 -9.63
CA ARG A 41 -1.84 -14.82 -10.04
C ARG A 41 -1.55 -14.98 -11.53
N GLN A 42 -2.09 -14.09 -12.37
CA GLN A 42 -1.86 -14.13 -13.82
C GLN A 42 -0.45 -13.67 -14.21
N SER A 43 0.10 -12.68 -13.51
CA SER A 43 1.39 -12.07 -13.85
C SER A 43 2.26 -11.89 -12.59
N PRO A 44 2.74 -12.99 -11.98
CA PRO A 44 3.49 -12.94 -10.73
C PRO A 44 4.85 -12.23 -10.84
N GLN A 45 5.37 -12.08 -12.07
CA GLN A 45 6.64 -11.42 -12.35
C GLN A 45 6.52 -9.90 -12.47
N ASP A 46 5.30 -9.35 -12.54
CA ASP A 46 5.11 -7.91 -12.66
C ASP A 46 5.21 -7.24 -11.28
N TYR A 47 6.36 -6.64 -11.01
CA TYR A 47 6.63 -5.90 -9.77
C TYR A 47 5.59 -4.80 -9.50
N ARG A 48 4.98 -4.22 -10.54
CA ARG A 48 4.00 -3.12 -10.41
C ARG A 48 2.73 -3.59 -9.69
N ILE A 49 2.29 -4.83 -9.93
CA ILE A 49 1.09 -5.39 -9.27
C ILE A 49 1.32 -5.52 -7.77
N TRP A 50 2.53 -5.93 -7.37
CA TRP A 50 2.91 -6.01 -5.97
C TRP A 50 2.96 -4.63 -5.30
N LEU A 51 3.43 -3.60 -6.01
CA LEU A 51 3.36 -2.21 -5.51
C LEU A 51 1.91 -1.73 -5.33
N TRP A 52 1.02 -2.06 -6.27
CA TRP A 52 -0.41 -1.77 -6.11
C TRP A 52 -1.03 -2.53 -4.94
N LEU A 53 -0.69 -3.80 -4.74
CA LEU A 53 -1.12 -4.59 -3.58
C LEU A 53 -0.67 -3.96 -2.26
N ALA A 54 0.56 -3.46 -2.19
CA ALA A 54 1.06 -2.72 -1.03
C ALA A 54 0.17 -1.51 -0.71
N SER A 55 -0.23 -0.73 -1.74
CA SER A 55 -1.06 0.46 -1.56
C SER A 55 -2.46 0.17 -0.99
N VAL A 56 -3.03 -1.01 -1.27
CA VAL A 56 -4.37 -1.44 -0.82
C VAL A 56 -4.33 -2.44 0.32
N ALA A 57 -3.16 -2.75 0.86
CA ALA A 57 -2.99 -3.70 1.96
C ALA A 57 -3.76 -3.25 3.22
N ALA A 58 -4.14 -4.23 4.04
CA ALA A 58 -4.97 -4.01 5.22
C ALA A 58 -4.11 -3.54 6.39
N THR A 59 -2.94 -4.16 6.52
CA THR A 59 -1.98 -3.88 7.57
C THR A 59 -0.72 -3.25 6.98
N PRO A 60 -0.03 -2.40 7.75
CA PRO A 60 1.26 -1.84 7.34
C PRO A 60 2.33 -2.92 7.11
N GLN A 61 2.32 -3.99 7.91
CA GLN A 61 3.19 -5.16 7.74
C GLN A 61 2.99 -5.81 6.36
N ALA A 62 1.73 -6.06 5.97
CA ALA A 62 1.43 -6.61 4.64
C ALA A 62 1.83 -5.65 3.52
N SER A 63 1.76 -4.34 3.74
CA SER A 63 2.24 -3.34 2.78
C SER A 63 3.73 -3.54 2.51
N LEU A 64 4.53 -3.67 3.58
CA LEU A 64 5.97 -3.87 3.49
C LEU A 64 6.32 -5.21 2.82
N GLU A 65 5.64 -6.30 3.16
CA GLU A 65 5.85 -7.61 2.55
C GLU A 65 5.66 -7.60 1.03
N TYR A 66 4.62 -6.91 0.53
CA TYR A 66 4.37 -6.77 -0.90
C TYR A 66 5.47 -5.94 -1.58
N VAL A 67 5.94 -4.87 -0.96
CA VAL A 67 7.05 -4.07 -1.50
C VAL A 67 8.35 -4.87 -1.54
N GLN A 68 8.67 -5.60 -0.48
CA GLN A 68 9.84 -6.49 -0.46
C GLN A 68 9.78 -7.54 -1.57
N ARG A 69 8.58 -8.01 -1.91
CA ARG A 69 8.40 -8.91 -3.05
C ARG A 69 8.67 -8.20 -4.38
N ALA A 70 8.19 -6.97 -4.56
CA ALA A 70 8.52 -6.15 -5.73
C ALA A 70 10.03 -5.89 -5.85
N GLU A 71 10.72 -5.66 -4.73
CA GLU A 71 12.16 -5.44 -4.66
C GLU A 71 12.97 -6.67 -5.08
N ARG A 72 12.53 -7.87 -4.70
CA ARG A 72 13.14 -9.11 -5.19
C ARG A 72 13.00 -9.30 -6.71
N LEU A 73 11.89 -8.85 -7.29
CA LEU A 73 11.66 -8.93 -8.73
C LEU A 73 12.45 -7.88 -9.51
N ARG A 74 12.56 -6.67 -8.95
CA ARG A 74 13.26 -5.55 -9.60
C ARG A 74 14.10 -4.77 -8.58
N PRO A 75 15.29 -5.27 -8.24
CA PRO A 75 16.19 -4.58 -7.31
C PRO A 75 16.71 -3.29 -7.93
N GLY A 76 16.87 -2.24 -7.11
CA GLY A 76 17.43 -0.96 -7.54
C GLY A 76 16.47 -0.07 -8.35
N ASP A 77 15.19 -0.43 -8.47
CA ASP A 77 14.20 0.43 -9.10
C ASP A 77 13.78 1.58 -8.17
N ALA A 78 13.79 2.81 -8.69
CA ALA A 78 13.46 4.01 -7.93
C ALA A 78 12.02 3.99 -7.39
N ARG A 79 11.04 3.41 -8.11
CA ARG A 79 9.65 3.31 -7.65
C ARG A 79 9.52 2.33 -6.49
N VAL A 80 10.27 1.22 -6.54
CA VAL A 80 10.30 0.24 -5.45
C VAL A 80 10.95 0.83 -4.21
N ALA A 81 12.06 1.56 -4.36
CA ALA A 81 12.72 2.24 -3.24
C ALA A 81 11.79 3.25 -2.56
N GLN A 82 11.03 4.02 -3.34
CA GLN A 82 10.03 4.96 -2.81
C GLN A 82 8.87 4.23 -2.12
N ALA A 83 8.37 3.16 -2.71
CA ALA A 83 7.32 2.35 -2.08
C ALA A 83 7.81 1.73 -0.76
N ARG A 84 9.10 1.40 -0.66
CA ARG A 84 9.71 0.85 0.54
C ARG A 84 9.76 1.88 1.66
N ALA A 85 10.28 3.07 1.36
CA ALA A 85 10.30 4.18 2.31
C ALA A 85 8.89 4.49 2.86
N TRP A 86 7.88 4.54 1.97
CA TRP A 86 6.48 4.72 2.36
C TRP A 86 5.95 3.59 3.25
N ALA A 87 6.24 2.33 2.93
CA ALA A 87 5.76 1.19 3.71
C ALA A 87 6.42 1.13 5.10
N GLU A 88 7.71 1.46 5.18
CA GLU A 88 8.46 1.56 6.44
C GLU A 88 7.91 2.68 7.34
N GLU A 89 7.62 3.86 6.77
CA GLU A 89 6.98 4.97 7.49
C GLU A 89 5.59 4.58 8.02
N ARG A 90 4.76 3.97 7.16
CA ARG A 90 3.43 3.48 7.55
C ARG A 90 3.49 2.46 8.68
N LEU A 91 4.51 1.59 8.67
CA LEU A 91 4.72 0.61 9.73
C LEU A 91 5.13 1.31 11.03
N ALA A 92 6.07 2.25 10.96
CA ALA A 92 6.52 3.03 12.11
C ALA A 92 5.38 3.82 12.77
N GLU A 93 4.44 4.35 11.99
CA GLU A 93 3.26 5.06 12.52
C GLU A 93 2.24 4.12 13.18
N SER A 94 2.17 2.87 12.73
CA SER A 94 1.24 1.89 13.27
C SER A 94 1.74 1.15 14.50
N GLU A 95 3.06 1.05 14.64
CA GLU A 95 3.69 0.54 15.85
C GLU A 95 3.51 1.63 16.92
N PRO A 96 2.83 1.36 18.04
CA PRO A 96 2.85 2.28 19.16
C PRO A 96 4.32 2.48 19.53
N LEU A 97 4.78 3.73 19.53
CA LEU A 97 6.15 4.10 19.89
C LEU A 97 6.63 3.16 20.99
N PRO A 98 7.82 2.51 20.83
CA PRO A 98 8.35 1.69 21.91
C PRO A 98 8.28 2.57 23.14
N ILE A 99 7.48 2.13 24.13
CA ILE A 99 7.43 2.79 25.43
C ILE A 99 8.82 2.52 25.99
N THR A 100 9.75 3.38 25.58
CA THR A 100 10.99 3.62 26.27
C THR A 100 10.50 4.27 27.54
N PHE A 101 10.07 3.44 28.48
CA PHE A 101 10.13 3.82 29.87
C PHE A 101 11.59 4.24 30.04
N PRO A 102 11.89 5.52 30.32
CA PRO A 102 13.21 5.83 30.79
C PRO A 102 13.35 5.00 32.08
N VAL A 103 14.10 3.90 32.02
CA VAL A 103 14.75 3.39 33.22
C VAL A 103 15.51 4.61 33.75
N THR A 104 14.98 5.09 34.86
CA THR A 104 15.32 6.28 35.61
C THR A 104 16.74 6.78 35.37
N GLU A 105 16.88 7.98 34.79
CA GLU A 105 17.67 9.00 35.46
C GLU A 105 17.01 10.37 35.29
N SER A 106 16.69 10.94 36.45
CA SER A 106 15.94 12.17 36.66
C SER A 106 16.83 13.38 36.43
N LYS A 107 16.47 14.29 35.52
CA LYS A 107 16.85 15.72 35.64
C LYS A 107 15.92 16.68 34.87
N LYS A 108 15.12 17.38 35.68
CA LYS A 108 14.66 18.79 35.56
C LYS A 108 13.89 19.26 34.30
N VAL A 109 12.56 19.28 34.46
CA VAL A 109 11.64 20.44 34.35
C VAL A 109 11.95 21.54 33.31
N GLY A 110 11.01 21.75 32.37
CA GLY A 110 10.93 22.99 31.59
C GLY A 110 9.75 23.08 30.60
N LYS A 111 8.57 23.48 31.11
CA LYS A 111 7.37 24.09 30.46
C LYS A 111 6.73 23.45 29.19
N ARG A 112 5.43 23.13 29.33
CA ARG A 112 4.43 23.02 28.25
C ARG A 112 3.75 24.39 28.00
N PRO A 113 3.26 24.67 26.79
CA PRO A 113 1.81 24.60 26.52
C PRO A 113 1.52 23.92 25.16
N SER A 114 0.73 22.83 25.10
CA SER A 114 -0.73 22.79 24.86
C SER A 114 -1.21 23.48 23.56
N GLY A 115 -1.55 22.64 22.57
CA GLY A 115 -2.27 22.93 21.34
C GLY A 115 -1.92 21.82 20.36
N GLY A 116 -2.72 20.77 20.13
CA GLY A 116 -4.13 20.75 19.78
C GLY A 116 -4.21 19.68 18.69
N TRP A 117 -4.86 18.56 19.00
CA TRP A 117 -5.00 17.45 18.06
C TRP A 117 -5.91 17.89 16.91
N LEU A 118 -5.34 18.03 15.71
CA LEU A 118 -6.08 18.15 14.46
C LEU A 118 -5.71 16.97 13.57
N TRP A 119 -6.22 15.79 13.96
CA TRP A 119 -6.51 14.76 12.97
C TRP A 119 -7.63 15.30 12.07
N CYS A 120 -7.29 15.77 10.87
CA CYS A 120 -8.30 16.20 9.90
C CYS A 120 -7.85 15.88 8.45
N SER A 121 -8.38 14.76 7.94
CA SER A 121 -8.94 14.63 6.59
C SER A 121 -8.07 14.74 5.33
N LEU A 122 -6.74 14.65 5.39
CA LEU A 122 -5.90 14.67 4.18
C LEU A 122 -5.13 13.37 3.87
N CYS A 123 -5.66 12.21 4.25
CA CYS A 123 -5.12 10.90 3.85
C CYS A 123 -5.28 10.58 2.33
N TRP A 124 -5.64 11.57 1.51
CA TRP A 124 -5.80 11.47 0.06
C TRP A 124 -4.83 12.38 -0.72
N GLN A 125 -3.80 12.95 -0.07
CA GLN A 125 -2.94 13.98 -0.66
C GLN A 125 -1.43 13.64 -0.65
N PHE A 126 -1.03 12.40 -0.35
CA PHE A 126 0.38 12.00 -0.35
C PHE A 126 0.61 10.67 -1.09
N PHE A 127 -0.01 10.55 -2.26
CA PHE A 127 0.44 9.64 -3.31
C PHE A 127 1.19 10.52 -4.33
N PRO A 128 2.54 10.59 -4.32
CA PRO A 128 3.26 11.37 -5.29
C PRO A 128 2.96 10.85 -6.72
N PRO A 129 2.78 11.73 -7.71
CA PRO A 129 2.40 11.39 -9.08
C PRO A 129 3.59 10.82 -9.85
N LEU A 130 3.99 9.59 -9.54
CA LEU A 130 5.08 8.88 -10.25
C LEU A 130 4.63 7.60 -10.97
N PHE A 131 3.31 7.43 -11.08
CA PHE A 131 2.67 6.50 -12.02
C PHE A 131 1.96 7.29 -13.13
N CYS A 132 2.77 7.94 -13.96
CA CYS A 132 2.45 8.12 -15.38
C CYS A 132 2.94 6.89 -16.15
#